data_AF-A0A9X9LLR4-F1
#
_entry.id   AF-A0A9X9LLR4-F1
#
_cell.length_a   1.000
_cell.length_b   1.000
_cell.length_c   1.000
_cell.angle_alpha   90.00
_cell.angle_beta   90.00
_cell.angle_gamma   90.00
#
_symmetry.space_group_name_H-M   'P 1'
#
loop_
_entity.id
_entity.type
_entity.pdbx_description
1 polymer ?
#
loop_
_entity_poly.entity_id
_entity_poly.type
_entity_poly.pdbx_seq_one_letter_code
_entity_poly.pdbx_strand_id
1 'polypeptide(L)'
;MERKWEAKLKQIEERASRYERKPLPSVYRPRLSKPEEPPSIWKLFHRQTQAFNFVKSCKEDVHVFALEYKVGDGQRIYLVTTYAQLWFYYKSRKNLLHCYEVIPENAVCKLYFDLEFNKLANPEADGKKMVALLIEHVCKALQELYRVNCSAEDVFNLDSSTDEKFSRHLIFQLHDVAFKDNIHVGNFVRKILQPAFHLIAREDDNSSSETTGHGFSRFPESPIKQGISCSKMASDTDRGESWAWNSKELESPGSAELSSPDLSFLLVKNNVGEKHLFVDL
;
A
#
# COMPACT_ATOMS: atom_id res chain seq x y z
N MET A 1 -8.08 -45.09 -26.83
CA MET A 1 -8.53 -44.70 -25.48
C MET A 1 -7.43 -44.00 -24.68
N GLU A 2 -6.15 -44.37 -24.87
CA GLU A 2 -4.99 -43.77 -24.18
C GLU A 2 -4.88 -42.25 -24.28
N ARG A 3 -5.05 -41.65 -25.48
CA ARG A 3 -5.01 -40.18 -25.65
C ARG A 3 -6.03 -39.41 -24.79
N LYS A 4 -7.16 -40.03 -24.45
CA LYS A 4 -8.17 -39.42 -23.55
C LYS A 4 -7.75 -39.48 -22.09
N TRP A 5 -6.98 -40.50 -21.70
CA TRP A 5 -6.45 -40.66 -20.35
C TRP A 5 -5.30 -39.68 -20.09
N GLU A 6 -4.35 -39.57 -21.02
CA GLU A 6 -3.23 -38.63 -20.92
C GLU A 6 -3.71 -37.18 -20.80
N ALA A 7 -4.67 -36.77 -21.63
CA ALA A 7 -5.27 -35.44 -21.55
C ALA A 7 -5.95 -35.18 -20.20
N LYS A 8 -6.63 -36.20 -19.65
CA LYS A 8 -7.28 -36.12 -18.34
C LYS A 8 -6.27 -36.04 -17.20
N LEU A 9 -5.17 -36.79 -17.29
CA LEU A 9 -4.08 -36.76 -16.31
C LEU A 9 -3.43 -35.38 -16.27
N LYS A 10 -3.09 -34.82 -17.44
CA LYS A 10 -2.57 -33.45 -17.55
C LYS A 10 -3.52 -32.42 -16.94
N GLN A 11 -4.82 -32.53 -17.21
CA GLN A 11 -5.83 -31.64 -16.62
C GLN A 11 -5.90 -31.75 -15.09
N ILE A 12 -5.71 -32.96 -14.55
CA ILE A 12 -5.67 -33.20 -13.10
C ILE A 12 -4.40 -32.58 -12.50
N GLU A 13 -3.24 -32.76 -13.12
CA GLU A 13 -1.97 -32.19 -12.68
C GLU A 13 -2.01 -30.66 -12.71
N GLU A 14 -2.52 -30.06 -13.78
CA GLU A 14 -2.72 -28.60 -13.89
C GLU A 14 -3.67 -28.10 -12.79
N ARG A 15 -4.74 -28.85 -12.49
CA ARG A 15 -5.68 -28.49 -11.42
C ARG A 15 -5.09 -28.67 -10.03
N ALA A 16 -4.28 -29.70 -9.81
CA ALA A 16 -3.57 -29.94 -8.56
C ALA A 16 -2.56 -28.82 -8.31
N SER A 17 -1.74 -28.50 -9.31
CA SER A 17 -0.80 -27.37 -9.25
C SER A 17 -1.51 -26.04 -8.97
N ARG A 18 -2.69 -25.83 -9.58
CA ARG A 18 -3.51 -24.64 -9.29
C ARG A 18 -4.01 -24.59 -7.85
N TYR A 19 -4.44 -25.72 -7.27
CA TYR A 19 -4.90 -25.75 -5.88
C TYR A 19 -3.77 -25.70 -4.86
N GLU A 20 -2.59 -26.20 -5.20
CA GLU A 20 -1.40 -26.04 -4.37
C GLU A 20 -1.01 -24.56 -4.27
N ARG A 21 -1.03 -23.84 -5.41
CA ARG A 21 -0.77 -22.39 -5.45
C ARG A 21 -1.90 -21.54 -4.87
N LYS A 22 -3.15 -21.98 -5.01
CA LYS A 22 -4.37 -21.26 -4.59
C LYS A 22 -5.29 -22.22 -3.82
N PRO A 23 -4.96 -22.54 -2.55
CA PRO A 23 -5.73 -23.50 -1.77
C PRO A 23 -7.16 -23.05 -1.58
N LEU A 24 -8.10 -23.99 -1.61
CA LEU A 24 -9.49 -23.71 -1.33
C LEU A 24 -9.65 -23.35 0.16
N PRO A 25 -10.46 -22.33 0.50
CA PRO A 25 -10.73 -22.02 1.88
C PRO A 25 -11.41 -23.20 2.58
N SER A 26 -11.03 -23.44 3.84
CA SER A 26 -11.65 -24.48 4.66
C SER A 26 -13.16 -24.25 4.76
N VAL A 27 -13.96 -25.32 4.59
CA VAL A 27 -15.40 -25.25 4.75
C VAL A 27 -15.72 -24.79 6.18
N TYR A 28 -16.46 -23.69 6.31
CA TYR A 28 -16.92 -23.23 7.61
C TYR A 28 -17.78 -24.31 8.27
N ARG A 29 -17.36 -24.75 9.46
CA ARG A 29 -18.12 -25.67 10.31
C ARG A 29 -18.57 -24.88 11.53
N PRO A 30 -19.85 -24.46 11.59
CA PRO A 30 -20.37 -23.81 12.79
C PRO A 30 -20.15 -24.75 13.98
N ARG A 31 -19.47 -24.26 15.02
CA ARG A 31 -19.35 -24.99 16.29
C ARG A 31 -20.72 -24.95 16.97
N LEU A 32 -21.57 -25.92 16.65
CA LEU A 32 -22.83 -26.13 17.35
C LEU A 32 -22.50 -26.72 18.72
N SER A 33 -22.23 -25.85 19.69
CA SER A 33 -22.48 -26.05 21.13
C SER A 33 -22.36 -27.49 21.64
N LYS A 34 -21.23 -28.17 21.41
CA LYS A 34 -20.85 -29.23 22.35
C LYS A 34 -20.39 -28.52 23.62
N PRO A 35 -20.83 -28.94 24.82
CA PRO A 35 -20.42 -28.31 26.08
C PRO A 35 -18.89 -28.23 26.25
N GLU A 36 -18.17 -29.12 25.56
CA GLU A 36 -16.71 -29.27 25.60
C GLU A 36 -15.97 -28.35 24.60
N GLU A 37 -16.65 -27.79 23.60
CA GLU A 37 -16.02 -26.93 22.60
C GLU A 37 -16.14 -25.45 23.00
N PRO A 38 -15.04 -24.66 22.92
CA PRO A 38 -15.11 -23.24 23.24
C PRO A 38 -16.04 -22.50 22.28
N PRO A 39 -16.83 -21.51 22.77
CA PRO A 39 -17.75 -20.73 21.94
C PRO A 39 -17.03 -20.06 20.76
N SER A 40 -17.73 -19.95 19.64
CA SER A 40 -17.24 -19.22 18.47
C SER A 40 -17.01 -17.74 18.81
N ILE A 41 -15.85 -17.19 18.48
CA ILE A 41 -15.47 -15.82 18.87
C ILE A 41 -16.22 -14.79 18.00
N TRP A 42 -17.12 -14.03 18.62
CA TRP A 42 -17.81 -12.89 18.02
C TRP A 42 -18.01 -11.80 19.08
N LYS A 43 -17.04 -10.90 19.22
CA LYS A 43 -17.07 -9.86 20.27
C LYS A 43 -17.00 -8.46 19.69
N LEU A 44 -17.82 -7.56 20.23
CA LEU A 44 -17.87 -6.15 19.83
C LEU A 44 -17.19 -5.28 20.89
N PHE A 45 -16.48 -4.25 20.43
CA PHE A 45 -15.80 -3.26 21.26
C PHE A 45 -16.07 -1.85 20.73
N HIS A 46 -16.18 -0.88 21.63
CA HIS A 46 -16.33 0.53 21.23
C HIS A 46 -15.00 1.21 20.89
N ARG A 47 -13.88 0.68 21.41
CA ARG A 47 -12.54 1.22 21.16
C ARG A 47 -11.67 0.20 20.44
N GLN A 48 -10.98 0.65 19.38
CA GLN A 48 -10.04 -0.18 18.62
C GLN A 48 -8.98 -0.83 19.51
N THR A 49 -8.44 -0.06 20.46
CA THR A 49 -7.42 -0.53 21.40
C THR A 49 -7.92 -1.71 22.26
N GLN A 50 -9.20 -1.69 22.67
CA GLN A 50 -9.79 -2.79 23.42
C GLN A 50 -9.95 -4.05 22.56
N ALA A 51 -10.33 -3.90 21.30
CA ALA A 51 -10.39 -5.01 20.35
C ALA A 51 -9.01 -5.67 20.18
N PHE A 52 -7.94 -4.88 19.98
CA PHE A 52 -6.58 -5.42 19.87
C PHE A 52 -6.07 -6.05 21.17
N ASN A 53 -6.39 -5.48 22.33
CA ASN A 53 -6.05 -6.11 23.62
C ASN A 53 -6.75 -7.48 23.76
N PHE A 54 -7.98 -7.60 23.29
CA PHE A 54 -8.68 -8.88 23.27
C PHE A 54 -8.03 -9.87 22.30
N VAL A 55 -7.65 -9.45 21.07
CA VAL A 55 -6.91 -10.29 20.12
C VAL A 55 -5.63 -10.85 20.74
N LYS A 56 -4.85 -10.02 21.45
CA LYS A 56 -3.62 -10.46 22.15
C LYS A 56 -3.87 -11.51 23.24
N SER A 57 -5.08 -11.54 23.80
CA SER A 57 -5.48 -12.53 24.81
C SER A 57 -6.04 -13.83 24.20
N CYS A 58 -6.34 -13.84 22.89
CA CYS A 58 -6.90 -14.99 22.20
C CYS A 58 -5.81 -15.98 21.79
N LYS A 59 -6.11 -17.27 21.91
CA LYS A 59 -5.28 -18.36 21.34
C LYS A 59 -5.65 -18.69 19.90
N GLU A 60 -6.86 -18.33 19.49
CA GLU A 60 -7.38 -18.56 18.14
C GLU A 60 -6.94 -17.43 17.20
N ASP A 61 -6.82 -17.75 15.91
CA ASP A 61 -6.48 -16.80 14.86
C ASP A 61 -7.66 -15.86 14.55
N VAL A 62 -7.74 -14.76 15.29
CA VAL A 62 -8.81 -13.76 15.23
C VAL A 62 -8.31 -12.41 14.74
N HIS A 63 -9.21 -11.70 14.07
CA HIS A 63 -8.93 -10.46 13.37
C HIS A 63 -9.92 -9.37 13.78
N VAL A 64 -9.53 -8.11 13.57
CA VAL A 64 -10.35 -6.94 13.92
C VAL A 64 -10.99 -6.37 12.65
N PHE A 65 -12.30 -6.14 12.71
CA PHE A 65 -13.08 -5.50 11.66
C PHE A 65 -13.77 -4.27 12.23
N ALA A 66 -13.74 -3.16 11.51
CA ALA A 66 -14.51 -1.97 11.87
C ALA A 66 -15.85 -2.00 11.14
N LEU A 67 -16.93 -1.78 11.89
CA LEU A 67 -18.29 -1.75 11.38
C LEU A 67 -18.86 -0.35 11.57
N GLU A 68 -19.36 0.26 10.50
CA GLU A 68 -20.12 1.50 10.61
C GLU A 68 -21.59 1.18 10.91
N TYR A 69 -22.07 1.68 12.06
CA TYR A 69 -23.43 1.41 12.55
C TYR A 69 -24.45 2.46 12.06
N LYS A 70 -24.01 3.69 11.76
CA LYS A 70 -24.82 4.76 11.16
C LYS A 70 -24.08 5.34 9.96
N VAL A 71 -24.75 5.31 8.81
CA VAL A 71 -24.24 5.91 7.58
C VAL A 71 -24.07 7.42 7.80
N GLY A 72 -22.87 7.95 7.57
CA GLY A 72 -22.59 9.39 7.55
C GLY A 72 -21.89 9.95 8.80
N ASP A 73 -21.95 9.30 9.96
CA ASP A 73 -21.29 9.79 11.18
C ASP A 73 -19.81 9.38 11.27
N GLY A 74 -19.36 8.43 10.43
CA GLY A 74 -18.01 7.85 10.49
C GLY A 74 -17.70 7.06 11.78
N GLN A 75 -18.68 6.94 12.69
CA GLN A 75 -18.52 6.24 13.96
C GLN A 75 -18.49 4.72 13.74
N ARG A 76 -17.45 4.09 14.30
CA ARG A 76 -17.16 2.66 14.12
C ARG A 76 -17.25 1.91 15.44
N ILE A 77 -17.79 0.70 15.38
CA ILE A 77 -17.64 -0.33 16.40
C ILE A 77 -16.71 -1.43 15.87
N TYR A 78 -15.95 -2.07 16.74
CA TYR A 78 -14.91 -3.02 16.35
C TYR A 78 -15.33 -4.44 16.70
N LEU A 79 -15.45 -5.28 15.68
CA LEU A 79 -15.73 -6.70 15.79
C LEU A 79 -14.43 -7.50 15.81
N VAL A 80 -14.31 -8.44 16.76
CA VAL A 80 -13.26 -9.46 16.77
C VAL A 80 -13.87 -10.82 16.49
N THR A 81 -13.41 -11.46 15.41
CA THR A 81 -13.83 -12.80 14.98
C THR A 81 -12.81 -13.41 14.01
N THR A 82 -13.02 -14.64 13.55
CA THR A 82 -12.18 -15.28 12.51
C THR A 82 -12.69 -14.93 11.11
N TYR A 83 -11.84 -14.99 10.08
CA TYR A 83 -12.28 -14.77 8.69
C TYR A 83 -13.40 -15.73 8.25
N ALA A 84 -13.29 -17.01 8.61
CA ALA A 84 -14.28 -18.01 8.24
C ALA A 84 -15.65 -17.71 8.87
N GLN A 85 -15.66 -17.28 10.14
CA GLN A 85 -16.88 -16.91 10.83
C GLN A 85 -17.47 -15.59 10.31
N LEU A 86 -16.64 -14.57 10.04
CA LEU A 86 -17.10 -13.35 9.39
C LEU A 86 -17.76 -13.66 8.05
N TRP A 87 -17.07 -14.40 7.18
CA TRP A 87 -17.57 -14.73 5.84
C TRP A 87 -18.91 -15.48 5.88
N PHE A 88 -19.12 -16.37 6.85
CA PHE A 88 -20.38 -17.09 7.00
C PHE A 88 -21.59 -16.15 7.13
N TYR A 89 -21.48 -15.10 7.95
CA TYR A 89 -22.56 -14.12 8.14
C TYR A 89 -22.55 -13.05 7.03
N TYR A 90 -21.37 -12.60 6.63
CA TYR A 90 -21.16 -11.48 5.70
C TYR A 90 -21.55 -11.80 4.26
N LYS A 91 -21.34 -13.04 3.79
CA LYS A 91 -21.62 -13.45 2.39
C LYS A 91 -23.05 -13.19 1.93
N SER A 92 -24.01 -13.19 2.86
CA SER A 92 -25.43 -12.94 2.55
C SER A 92 -25.71 -11.47 2.22
N ARG A 93 -24.81 -10.56 2.60
CA ARG A 93 -24.93 -9.10 2.44
C ARG A 93 -26.22 -8.50 3.01
N LYS A 94 -26.92 -9.21 3.91
CA LYS A 94 -28.13 -8.70 4.59
C LYS A 94 -27.80 -7.77 5.75
N ASN A 95 -26.68 -8.03 6.43
CA ASN A 95 -26.18 -7.29 7.59
C ASN A 95 -24.72 -6.90 7.34
N LEU A 96 -24.17 -6.00 8.17
CA LEU A 96 -22.75 -5.61 8.16
C LEU A 96 -22.27 -4.95 6.86
N LEU A 97 -23.12 -4.20 6.15
CA LEU A 97 -22.81 -3.66 4.81
C LEU A 97 -21.52 -2.83 4.75
N HIS A 98 -21.28 -2.01 5.77
CA HIS A 98 -20.12 -1.13 5.92
C HIS A 98 -19.12 -1.77 6.88
N CYS A 99 -18.34 -2.72 6.36
CA CYS A 99 -17.35 -3.48 7.10
C CYS A 99 -15.96 -3.25 6.50
N TYR A 100 -15.00 -2.90 7.34
CA TYR A 100 -13.64 -2.57 6.97
C TYR A 100 -12.67 -3.50 7.71
N GLU A 101 -11.68 -4.00 6.98
CA GLU A 101 -10.54 -4.67 7.60
C GLU A 101 -9.68 -3.65 8.34
N VAL A 102 -9.28 -3.95 9.58
CA VAL A 102 -8.32 -3.13 10.31
C VAL A 102 -6.96 -3.79 10.20
N ILE A 103 -6.09 -3.24 9.36
CA ILE A 103 -4.70 -3.71 9.22
C ILE A 103 -3.96 -3.39 10.52
N PRO A 104 -3.50 -4.41 11.29
CA PRO A 104 -2.83 -4.16 12.55
C PRO A 104 -1.47 -3.50 12.33
N GLU A 105 -1.14 -2.51 13.16
CA GLU A 105 0.20 -1.91 13.14
C GLU A 105 1.28 -2.97 13.41
N ASN A 106 2.39 -2.89 12.67
CA ASN A 106 3.53 -3.82 12.76
C ASN A 106 3.20 -5.29 12.40
N ALA A 107 2.02 -5.57 11.82
CA ALA A 107 1.71 -6.89 11.30
C ALA A 107 2.15 -7.02 9.84
N VAL A 108 2.68 -8.20 9.50
CA VAL A 108 3.00 -8.59 8.14
C VAL A 108 1.77 -8.41 7.25
N CYS A 109 1.93 -7.73 6.12
CA CYS A 109 0.82 -7.44 5.22
C CYS A 109 1.19 -7.66 3.75
N LYS A 110 0.16 -7.80 2.92
CA LYS A 110 0.33 -7.82 1.46
C LYS A 110 0.64 -6.42 0.96
N LEU A 111 1.17 -6.34 -0.25
CA LEU A 111 1.20 -5.08 -1.00
C LEU A 111 -0.21 -4.78 -1.51
N TYR A 112 -0.70 -3.58 -1.21
CA TYR A 112 -2.02 -3.12 -1.64
C TYR A 112 -1.95 -1.66 -2.10
N PHE A 113 -2.92 -1.27 -2.93
CA PHE A 113 -3.08 0.08 -3.42
C PHE A 113 -4.54 0.50 -3.32
N ASP A 114 -4.77 1.76 -2.96
CA ASP A 114 -6.04 2.45 -3.18
C ASP A 114 -5.83 3.46 -4.31
N LEU A 115 -6.69 3.36 -5.32
CA LEU A 115 -6.54 4.08 -6.58
C LEU A 115 -7.80 4.86 -6.87
N GLU A 116 -7.69 6.17 -7.02
CA GLU A 116 -8.84 7.00 -7.29
C GLU A 116 -8.55 8.27 -8.07
N PHE A 117 -9.57 8.74 -8.80
CA PHE A 117 -9.61 10.09 -9.36
C PHE A 117 -11.05 10.50 -9.69
N ASN A 118 -11.28 11.81 -9.77
CA ASN A 118 -12.55 12.35 -10.24
C ASN A 118 -12.64 12.26 -11.78
N LYS A 119 -13.67 11.59 -12.30
CA LYS A 119 -13.81 11.37 -13.75
C LYS A 119 -14.11 12.64 -14.54
N LEU A 120 -14.89 13.56 -13.97
CA LEU A 120 -15.24 14.83 -14.62
C LEU A 120 -14.03 15.76 -14.74
N ALA A 121 -13.16 15.78 -13.72
CA ALA A 121 -11.92 16.54 -13.73
C ALA A 121 -10.84 15.93 -14.64
N ASN A 122 -10.99 14.66 -15.05
CA ASN A 122 -10.01 13.91 -15.85
C ASN A 122 -10.68 13.21 -17.03
N PRO A 123 -11.28 13.94 -17.99
CA PRO A 123 -12.07 13.36 -19.08
C PRO A 123 -11.25 12.51 -20.05
N GLU A 124 -9.94 12.74 -20.14
CA GLU A 124 -9.02 12.02 -21.03
C GLU A 124 -8.36 10.80 -20.35
N ALA A 125 -8.58 10.61 -19.03
CA ALA A 125 -7.92 9.55 -18.29
C ALA A 125 -8.55 8.17 -18.55
N ASP A 126 -7.77 7.26 -19.13
CA ASP A 126 -8.13 5.85 -19.21
C ASP A 126 -7.68 5.11 -17.94
N GLY A 127 -8.56 5.07 -16.94
CA GLY A 127 -8.27 4.43 -15.67
C GLY A 127 -7.94 2.93 -15.78
N LYS A 128 -8.45 2.20 -16.78
CA LYS A 128 -8.08 0.77 -16.97
C LYS A 128 -6.63 0.65 -17.43
N LYS A 129 -6.22 1.50 -18.38
CA LYS A 129 -4.84 1.56 -18.87
C LYS A 129 -3.88 2.03 -17.77
N MET A 130 -4.26 3.03 -16.99
CA MET A 130 -3.46 3.52 -15.85
C MET A 130 -3.20 2.40 -14.83
N VAL A 131 -4.22 1.61 -14.48
CA VAL A 131 -4.06 0.44 -13.58
C VAL A 131 -3.10 -0.59 -14.16
N ALA A 132 -3.22 -0.91 -15.46
CA ALA A 132 -2.36 -1.90 -16.10
C ALA A 132 -0.88 -1.45 -16.10
N LEU A 133 -0.61 -0.20 -16.46
CA LEU A 133 0.73 0.39 -16.44
C LEU A 133 1.31 0.46 -15.02
N LEU A 134 0.48 0.79 -14.02
CA LEU A 134 0.90 0.78 -12.62
C LEU A 134 1.30 -0.62 -12.17
N ILE A 135 0.49 -1.65 -12.46
CA ILE A 135 0.80 -3.04 -12.12
C ILE A 135 2.13 -3.46 -12.77
N GLU A 136 2.32 -3.17 -14.05
CA GLU A 136 3.57 -3.47 -14.77
C GLU A 136 4.79 -2.82 -14.11
N HIS A 137 4.70 -1.52 -13.80
CA HIS A 137 5.75 -0.77 -13.11
C HIS A 137 6.08 -1.38 -11.73
N VAL A 138 5.05 -1.71 -10.95
CA VAL A 138 5.21 -2.33 -9.62
C VAL A 138 5.85 -3.72 -9.73
N CYS A 139 5.41 -4.56 -10.67
CA CYS A 139 5.99 -5.88 -10.90
C CYS A 139 7.48 -5.78 -11.27
N LYS A 140 7.84 -4.83 -12.15
CA LYS A 140 9.24 -4.56 -12.52
C LYS A 140 10.05 -4.12 -11.31
N ALA A 141 9.53 -3.21 -10.50
CA ALA A 141 10.22 -2.72 -9.30
C ALA A 141 10.41 -3.82 -8.23
N LEU A 142 9.41 -4.69 -8.04
CA LEU A 142 9.52 -5.86 -7.15
C LEU A 142 10.63 -6.82 -7.63
N GLN A 143 10.73 -7.03 -8.94
CA GLN A 143 11.76 -7.88 -9.52
C GLN A 143 13.16 -7.27 -9.43
N GLU A 144 13.30 -5.97 -9.64
CA GLU A 144 14.60 -5.28 -9.58
C GLU A 144 15.13 -5.17 -8.14
N LEU A 145 14.27 -4.80 -7.20
CA LEU A 145 14.66 -4.51 -5.81
C LEU A 145 14.71 -5.75 -4.92
N TYR A 146 13.82 -6.72 -5.15
CA TYR A 146 13.64 -7.87 -4.26
C TYR A 146 13.67 -9.23 -4.95
N ARG A 147 13.88 -9.27 -6.28
CA ARG A 147 13.89 -10.51 -7.08
C ARG A 147 12.59 -11.30 -6.99
N VAL A 148 11.47 -10.59 -6.82
CA VAL A 148 10.13 -11.17 -6.76
C VAL A 148 9.47 -11.08 -8.13
N ASN A 149 9.18 -12.23 -8.73
CA ASN A 149 8.45 -12.32 -10.00
C ASN A 149 6.95 -12.37 -9.72
N CYS A 150 6.19 -11.45 -10.32
CA CYS A 150 4.74 -11.46 -10.32
C CYS A 150 4.18 -10.79 -11.58
N SER A 151 2.90 -11.00 -11.84
CA SER A 151 2.19 -10.47 -13.00
C SER A 151 0.82 -9.93 -12.60
N ALA A 152 0.07 -9.39 -13.57
CA ALA A 152 -1.32 -8.98 -13.35
C ALA A 152 -2.24 -10.13 -12.90
N GLU A 153 -1.89 -11.39 -13.17
CA GLU A 153 -2.65 -12.57 -12.72
C GLU A 153 -2.57 -12.81 -11.20
N ASP A 154 -1.58 -12.18 -10.56
CA ASP A 154 -1.32 -12.25 -9.13
C ASP A 154 -1.93 -11.07 -8.38
N VAL A 155 -2.74 -10.23 -9.05
CA VAL A 155 -3.33 -9.03 -8.45
C VAL A 155 -4.84 -9.16 -8.39
N PHE A 156 -5.43 -9.08 -7.20
CA PHE A 156 -6.87 -8.86 -7.08
C PHE A 156 -7.19 -7.41 -7.39
N ASN A 157 -8.03 -7.20 -8.39
CA ASN A 157 -8.48 -5.89 -8.87
C ASN A 157 -9.96 -5.71 -8.51
N LEU A 158 -10.22 -4.95 -7.46
CA LEU A 158 -11.55 -4.70 -6.91
C LEU A 158 -12.05 -3.35 -7.40
N ASP A 159 -13.23 -3.31 -8.02
CA ASP A 159 -13.82 -2.09 -8.59
C ASP A 159 -14.95 -1.55 -7.73
N SER A 160 -14.81 -0.30 -7.29
CA SER A 160 -15.80 0.48 -6.53
C SER A 160 -16.13 1.80 -7.23
N SER A 161 -15.88 1.88 -8.55
CA SER A 161 -16.12 3.09 -9.33
C SER A 161 -17.62 3.44 -9.41
N THR A 162 -17.91 4.73 -9.40
CA THR A 162 -19.23 5.32 -9.69
C THR A 162 -19.19 6.11 -10.99
N ASP A 163 -20.28 6.74 -11.40
CA ASP A 163 -20.27 7.62 -12.59
C ASP A 163 -19.35 8.84 -12.41
N GLU A 164 -19.17 9.30 -11.17
CA GLU A 164 -18.38 10.49 -10.83
C GLU A 164 -16.93 10.15 -10.47
N LYS A 165 -16.70 8.99 -9.83
CA LYS A 165 -15.40 8.62 -9.25
C LYS A 165 -14.89 7.32 -9.85
N PHE A 166 -13.66 7.33 -10.33
CA PHE A 166 -12.92 6.09 -10.53
C PHE A 166 -12.36 5.66 -9.18
N SER A 167 -12.58 4.41 -8.77
CA SER A 167 -12.08 3.89 -7.50
C SER A 167 -11.81 2.39 -7.61
N ARG A 168 -10.57 1.98 -7.34
CA ARG A 168 -10.16 0.58 -7.36
C ARG A 168 -9.17 0.26 -6.25
N HIS A 169 -9.31 -0.92 -5.67
CA HIS A 169 -8.32 -1.48 -4.77
C HIS A 169 -7.55 -2.61 -5.45
N LEU A 170 -6.22 -2.55 -5.37
CA LEU A 170 -5.34 -3.64 -5.81
C LEU A 170 -4.79 -4.37 -4.60
N ILE A 171 -4.81 -5.71 -4.59
CA ILE A 171 -4.20 -6.53 -3.54
C ILE A 171 -3.32 -7.60 -4.19
N PHE A 172 -2.00 -7.47 -4.05
CA PHE A 172 -1.02 -8.37 -4.64
C PHE A 172 -0.95 -9.69 -3.85
N GLN A 173 -1.14 -10.80 -4.53
CA GLN A 173 -1.08 -12.18 -4.04
C GLN A 173 0.30 -12.78 -4.34
N LEU A 174 1.35 -12.19 -3.78
CA LEU A 174 2.71 -12.65 -3.97
C LEU A 174 2.92 -14.03 -3.29
N HIS A 175 3.58 -14.94 -4.00
CA HIS A 175 3.87 -16.29 -3.50
C HIS A 175 5.01 -16.25 -2.48
N ASP A 176 4.80 -16.79 -1.27
CA ASP A 176 5.77 -16.85 -0.17
C ASP A 176 6.43 -15.52 0.22
N VAL A 177 5.84 -14.39 -0.18
CA VAL A 177 6.39 -13.05 0.02
C VAL A 177 5.32 -12.14 0.61
N ALA A 178 5.73 -11.37 1.62
CA ALA A 178 4.91 -10.32 2.22
C ALA A 178 5.80 -9.16 2.69
N PHE A 179 5.20 -8.00 2.88
CA PHE A 179 5.87 -6.85 3.48
C PHE A 179 5.81 -6.96 5.01
N LYS A 180 6.86 -6.45 5.67
CA LYS A 180 6.97 -6.47 7.13
C LYS A 180 5.77 -5.83 7.82
N ASP A 181 5.30 -4.70 7.30
CA ASP A 181 4.11 -3.98 7.73
C ASP A 181 3.69 -2.94 6.68
N ASN A 182 2.56 -2.26 6.91
CA ASN A 182 2.02 -1.24 6.01
C ASN A 182 2.90 0.01 5.90
N ILE A 183 3.74 0.31 6.90
CA ILE A 183 4.71 1.42 6.83
C ILE A 183 5.78 1.09 5.78
N HIS A 184 6.26 -0.17 5.74
CA HIS A 184 7.21 -0.63 4.74
C HIS A 184 6.60 -0.69 3.34
N VAL A 185 5.30 -1.00 3.21
CA VAL A 185 4.56 -0.84 1.94
C VAL A 185 4.60 0.62 1.49
N GLY A 186 4.21 1.56 2.34
CA GLY A 186 4.23 2.99 2.00
C GLY A 186 5.62 3.50 1.60
N ASN A 187 6.67 3.05 2.30
CA ASN A 187 8.06 3.39 1.96
C ASN A 187 8.49 2.83 0.59
N PHE A 188 8.11 1.59 0.29
CA PHE A 188 8.35 0.99 -1.01
C PHE A 188 7.64 1.78 -2.11
N VAL A 189 6.35 2.08 -1.94
CA VAL A 189 5.57 2.81 -2.96
C VAL A 189 6.14 4.22 -3.18
N ARG A 190 6.46 4.97 -2.12
CA ARG A 190 7.13 6.28 -2.25
C ARG A 190 8.45 6.21 -2.99
N LYS A 191 9.25 5.15 -2.78
CA LYS A 191 10.52 4.95 -3.47
C LYS A 191 10.35 4.71 -4.96
N ILE A 192 9.40 3.86 -5.36
CA ILE A 192 9.21 3.50 -6.78
C ILE A 192 8.43 4.55 -7.56
N LEU A 193 7.66 5.40 -6.88
CA LEU A 193 6.91 6.51 -7.47
C LEU A 193 7.62 7.87 -7.34
N GLN A 194 8.86 7.88 -6.83
CA GLN A 194 9.68 9.08 -6.64
C GLN A 194 9.69 10.02 -7.88
N PRO A 195 9.83 9.52 -9.13
CA PRO A 195 9.79 10.37 -10.31
C PRO A 195 8.46 11.11 -10.50
N ALA A 196 7.33 10.51 -10.13
CA ALA A 196 6.01 11.12 -10.27
C ALA A 196 5.83 12.31 -9.31
N PHE A 197 6.41 12.24 -8.09
CA PHE A 197 6.40 13.36 -7.15
C PHE A 197 7.18 14.58 -7.66
N HIS A 198 8.30 14.35 -8.35
CA HIS A 198 9.06 15.44 -8.97
C HIS A 198 8.28 16.15 -10.08
N LEU A 199 7.41 15.44 -10.80
CA LEU A 199 6.58 16.05 -11.83
C LEU A 199 5.55 17.02 -11.23
N ILE A 200 4.95 16.67 -10.09
CA ILE A 200 4.02 17.55 -9.37
C ILE A 200 4.74 18.82 -8.92
N ALA A 201 5.90 18.67 -8.26
CA ALA A 201 6.64 19.81 -7.72
C ALA A 201 7.15 20.80 -8.80
N ARG A 202 7.54 20.31 -9.98
CA ARG A 202 8.11 21.16 -11.06
C ARG A 202 7.09 22.08 -11.73
N GLU A 203 5.82 21.69 -11.76
CA GLU A 203 4.78 22.51 -12.42
C GLU A 203 4.20 23.56 -11.48
N ASP A 204 4.16 23.29 -10.18
CA ASP A 204 3.77 24.28 -9.18
C ASP A 204 4.74 25.49 -9.21
N ASP A 205 6.04 25.25 -9.36
CA ASP A 205 7.05 26.30 -9.52
C ASP A 205 6.85 27.13 -10.81
N ASN A 206 6.52 26.49 -11.93
CA ASN A 206 6.30 27.17 -13.22
C ASN A 206 4.98 27.96 -13.28
N SER A 207 4.01 27.67 -12.40
CA SER A 207 2.75 28.42 -12.32
C SER A 207 2.90 29.81 -11.66
N SER A 208 4.04 30.05 -11.01
CA SER A 208 4.32 31.30 -10.28
C SER A 208 5.05 32.37 -11.11
N SER A 209 5.41 32.08 -12.38
CA SER A 209 6.32 32.91 -13.17
C SER A 209 5.73 33.48 -14.47
N GLU A 210 4.44 33.81 -14.51
CA GLU A 210 3.88 34.65 -15.57
C GLU A 210 3.01 35.78 -15.03
N THR A 211 3.65 36.88 -14.60
CA THR A 211 3.07 38.22 -14.74
C THR A 211 4.20 39.25 -14.94
N THR A 212 4.31 39.76 -16.16
CA THR A 212 5.22 40.83 -16.58
C THR A 212 4.82 42.19 -15.98
N GLY A 213 5.78 42.99 -15.50
CA GLY A 213 5.53 44.42 -15.24
C GLY A 213 6.66 45.17 -14.51
N HIS A 214 7.43 45.95 -15.26
CA HIS A 214 8.52 46.83 -14.85
C HIS A 214 8.25 47.78 -13.65
N GLY A 215 9.30 48.05 -12.86
CA GLY A 215 9.38 49.25 -12.00
C GLY A 215 10.59 49.27 -11.06
N PHE A 216 11.62 50.04 -11.42
CA PHE A 216 12.86 50.30 -10.68
C PHE A 216 12.68 50.72 -9.20
N SER A 217 13.62 50.34 -8.32
CA SER A 217 14.50 51.29 -7.59
C SER A 217 15.58 50.61 -6.75
N ARG A 218 16.77 51.25 -6.78
CA ARG A 218 18.09 50.95 -6.21
C ARG A 218 18.16 50.86 -4.68
N PHE A 219 18.95 49.88 -4.19
CA PHE A 219 20.06 49.87 -3.17
C PHE A 219 20.07 50.85 -1.96
N PRO A 220 20.84 50.60 -0.86
CA PRO A 220 21.98 49.66 -0.70
C PRO A 220 22.06 48.83 0.60
N GLU A 221 23.04 47.93 0.59
CA GLU A 221 23.58 47.09 1.67
C GLU A 221 23.98 47.87 2.93
N SER A 222 23.98 47.18 4.09
CA SER A 222 25.17 47.19 4.97
C SER A 222 25.23 45.92 5.86
N PRO A 223 26.45 45.45 6.19
CA PRO A 223 26.70 44.21 6.93
C PRO A 223 27.02 44.47 8.41
N ILE A 224 26.67 43.54 9.31
CA ILE A 224 27.21 43.52 10.67
C ILE A 224 27.68 42.10 11.02
N LYS A 225 28.99 41.98 11.22
CA LYS A 225 29.69 40.89 11.93
C LYS A 225 29.78 41.23 13.42
N GLN A 226 29.88 40.19 14.25
CA GLN A 226 30.43 40.05 15.62
C GLN A 226 29.39 39.35 16.53
N GLY A 227 29.71 38.36 17.36
CA GLY A 227 30.96 37.70 17.71
C GLY A 227 30.68 36.58 18.73
N ILE A 228 31.46 35.50 18.61
CA ILE A 228 31.97 34.60 19.65
C ILE A 228 31.22 34.55 21.00
N SER A 229 30.69 33.37 21.35
CA SER A 229 30.97 32.78 22.67
C SER A 229 30.79 31.26 22.62
N CYS A 230 31.88 30.56 22.93
CA CYS A 230 31.96 29.12 23.06
C CYS A 230 31.89 28.80 24.56
N SER A 231 31.00 27.90 24.98
CA SER A 231 31.17 27.22 26.26
C SER A 231 31.13 25.71 26.03
N LYS A 232 32.24 25.11 26.44
CA LYS A 232 32.62 23.71 26.33
C LYS A 232 32.52 23.15 27.74
N MET A 233 31.84 22.03 27.93
CA MET A 233 32.09 21.14 29.05
C MET A 233 32.14 19.72 28.47
N ALA A 234 33.31 19.13 28.63
CA ALA A 234 33.65 17.78 28.25
C ALA A 234 33.58 16.87 29.50
N SER A 235 33.33 15.60 29.27
CA SER A 235 33.86 14.50 30.08
C SER A 235 34.09 13.29 29.17
N ASP A 236 35.34 13.07 28.78
CA ASP A 236 35.89 11.77 28.34
C ASP A 236 35.92 10.84 29.56
N THR A 237 35.77 9.51 29.48
CA THR A 237 36.69 8.48 28.96
C THR A 237 35.97 7.12 29.23
N ASP A 238 36.15 5.96 28.58
CA ASP A 238 37.08 5.46 27.58
C ASP A 238 36.60 4.08 27.08
N ARG A 239 37.09 3.70 25.88
CA ARG A 239 37.64 2.38 25.51
C ARG A 239 36.84 1.33 24.70
N GLY A 240 37.23 1.25 23.42
CA GLY A 240 37.45 0.02 22.61
C GLY A 240 36.29 -0.41 21.71
N GLU A 241 36.40 -0.69 20.41
CA GLU A 241 37.55 -1.00 19.54
C GLU A 241 37.23 -0.63 18.06
N SER A 242 38.30 -0.39 17.30
CA SER A 242 38.37 0.09 15.92
C SER A 242 38.40 -1.05 14.89
N TRP A 243 37.69 -0.90 13.76
CA TRP A 243 38.10 -1.46 12.47
C TRP A 243 37.84 -0.45 11.34
N ALA A 244 38.90 0.23 10.93
CA ALA A 244 38.96 1.10 9.76
C ALA A 244 38.87 0.30 8.46
N TRP A 245 38.05 0.75 7.51
CA TRP A 245 38.11 0.30 6.12
C TRP A 245 38.48 1.48 5.22
N ASN A 246 39.64 1.34 4.59
CA ASN A 246 40.26 2.29 3.68
C ASN A 246 39.38 2.56 2.45
N SER A 247 39.24 3.84 2.14
CA SER A 247 38.78 4.34 0.85
C SER A 247 39.83 4.03 -0.21
N LYS A 248 39.48 3.21 -1.20
CA LYS A 248 40.14 3.22 -2.51
C LYS A 248 39.09 3.49 -3.56
N GLU A 249 39.37 4.51 -4.36
CA GLU A 249 38.68 4.87 -5.60
C GLU A 249 38.38 3.62 -6.41
N LEU A 250 37.10 3.45 -6.75
CA LEU A 250 36.71 2.61 -7.87
C LEU A 250 36.08 3.55 -8.89
N GLU A 251 36.82 3.71 -9.99
CA GLU A 251 36.48 4.52 -11.14
C GLU A 251 35.08 4.19 -11.67
N SER A 252 34.38 5.25 -12.08
CA SER A 252 33.06 5.23 -12.67
C SER A 252 33.02 4.35 -13.93
N PRO A 253 32.10 3.37 -14.01
CA PRO A 253 31.56 2.94 -15.29
C PRO A 253 30.45 3.93 -15.67
N GLY A 254 30.53 4.42 -16.91
CA GLY A 254 29.81 5.58 -17.41
C GLY A 254 28.31 5.62 -17.07
N SER A 255 27.85 6.84 -16.83
CA SER A 255 26.45 7.24 -16.75
C SER A 255 25.74 6.90 -18.06
N ALA A 256 25.32 5.65 -18.21
CA ALA A 256 24.13 5.38 -19.00
C ALA A 256 22.97 6.03 -18.23
N GLU A 257 22.52 7.19 -18.70
CA GLU A 257 21.24 7.75 -18.28
C GLU A 257 20.16 6.70 -18.55
N LEU A 258 19.87 5.89 -17.53
CA LEU A 258 18.63 5.14 -17.46
C LEU A 258 17.54 6.20 -17.46
N SER A 259 16.93 6.42 -18.63
CA SER A 259 15.71 7.22 -18.76
C SER A 259 14.80 6.85 -17.62
N SER A 260 14.62 7.76 -16.66
CA SER A 260 13.70 7.54 -15.55
C SER A 260 12.35 7.16 -16.14
N PRO A 261 11.69 6.10 -15.65
CA PRO A 261 10.40 5.70 -16.21
C PRO A 261 9.45 6.89 -16.18
N ASP A 262 8.82 7.19 -17.32
CA ASP A 262 7.82 8.25 -17.40
C ASP A 262 6.58 7.83 -16.62
N LEU A 263 6.39 8.44 -15.45
CA LEU A 263 5.26 8.19 -14.55
C LEU A 263 4.19 9.28 -14.63
N SER A 264 4.21 10.11 -15.69
CA SER A 264 3.21 11.18 -15.90
C SER A 264 1.78 10.65 -16.00
N PHE A 265 1.59 9.40 -16.44
CA PHE A 265 0.29 8.73 -16.50
C PHE A 265 -0.38 8.53 -15.13
N LEU A 266 0.35 8.72 -14.02
CA LEU A 266 -0.18 8.65 -12.66
C LEU A 266 -0.72 10.00 -12.17
N LEU A 267 -0.55 11.08 -12.94
CA LEU A 267 -1.01 12.41 -12.53
C LEU A 267 -2.48 12.60 -12.89
N VAL A 268 -3.27 13.01 -11.91
CA VAL A 268 -4.70 13.29 -12.04
C VAL A 268 -5.04 14.63 -11.40
N LYS A 269 -6.14 15.26 -11.81
CA LYS A 269 -6.61 16.55 -11.27
C LYS A 269 -7.75 16.36 -10.28
N ASN A 270 -7.72 17.08 -9.17
CA ASN A 270 -8.82 17.12 -8.22
C ASN A 270 -9.94 18.06 -8.73
N ASN A 271 -11.00 18.23 -7.95
CA ASN A 271 -12.14 19.07 -8.34
C ASN A 271 -11.79 20.57 -8.50
N VAL A 272 -10.67 21.02 -7.93
CA VAL A 272 -10.17 22.40 -8.00
C VAL A 272 -9.12 22.56 -9.11
N GLY A 273 -8.75 21.46 -9.79
CA GLY A 273 -7.78 21.45 -10.88
C GLY A 273 -6.34 21.19 -10.44
N GLU A 274 -6.08 21.01 -9.15
CA GLU A 274 -4.74 20.71 -8.61
C GLU A 274 -4.34 19.27 -8.94
N LYS A 275 -3.07 19.06 -9.27
CA LYS A 275 -2.54 17.75 -9.60
C LYS A 275 -2.26 16.94 -8.33
N HIS A 276 -2.63 15.68 -8.37
CA HIS A 276 -2.35 14.67 -7.35
C HIS A 276 -2.01 13.35 -8.01
N LEU A 277 -1.53 12.40 -7.22
CA LEU A 277 -1.28 11.05 -7.70
C LEU A 277 -2.58 10.26 -7.76
N PHE A 278 -2.67 9.40 -8.77
CA PHE A 278 -3.69 8.37 -8.91
C PHE A 278 -3.64 7.33 -7.78
N VAL A 279 -2.48 7.20 -7.14
CA VAL A 279 -2.24 6.34 -5.98
C VAL A 279 -2.41 7.14 -4.70
N ASP A 280 -3.30 6.70 -3.81
CA ASP A 280 -3.47 7.28 -2.48
C ASP A 280 -2.38 6.76 -1.52
N LEU A 281 -1.68 7.66 -0.81
CA LEU A 281 -0.43 7.38 -0.08
C LEU A 281 -0.36 7.91 1.35
#